data_AF-A0A7C1IJS9-F1
#
_entry.id   AF-A0A7C1IJS9-F1
#
_cell.length_a   1.000
_cell.length_b   1.000
_cell.length_c   1.000
_cell.angle_alpha   90.00
_cell.angle_beta   90.00
_cell.angle_gamma   90.00
#
_symmetry.space_group_name_H-M   'P 1'
#
loop_
_entity.id
_entity.type
_entity.pdbx_description
1 polymer ?
#
loop_
_entity_poly.entity_id
_entity_poly.type
_entity_poly.pdbx_seq_one_letter_code
_entity_poly.pdbx_strand_id
1 'polypeptide(L)'
;MRPPGLLSRPENRPAKEGKLKRTPAKPAEVIEQLELSHGLATESGLPVYPPTGLRVAVVGGGFVGLVAAAGFAQFGHTVFLIEKDSQKLDELRAGKVRIYERGLPELITANLRRQRLSFRADLAEAVKGAQAIFLAVGTPSLSSGEADLSAVFEVIENLIPLLEPRQIIVLKSTVPVGTASQVRNLLFRNGAEKKQTAVVSNPEFLREGTAVLDFFRPQRIVIGGDRPEAIETVAQLYRVGMMNACPIVVTNNETAEMIKYASNLFLATKVTFTNELANLCDAAGINVTEVTRGMGLDSRISPEFLSPGPGFGGSCLPKDLEAILNLAQKHGTQLSIAEAVKEANRRQPDKVVEKLESLLGNLKGKTIGILGLTFKAHTNDLRSSPALEVMKRLAAKGALLQAFDPVAEAEAKTLWPELKLSPKPAEAAQGADALAILTEWPEFMALDWEAVGGRMKAKNIVDARNLLVPEILTRHGFNYLGMGQKPGEV
;
A
#
# COMPACT_ATOMS: atom_id res chain seq x y z
N MET A 1 9.92 -36.81 80.79
CA MET A 1 11.28 -36.22 80.86
C MET A 1 11.14 -34.71 80.94
N ARG A 2 11.78 -34.10 81.94
CA ARG A 2 11.91 -32.65 82.22
C ARG A 2 12.86 -31.97 81.18
N PRO A 3 13.06 -30.63 81.15
CA PRO A 3 12.18 -29.53 80.71
C PRO A 3 12.96 -28.55 79.75
N PRO A 4 13.13 -27.23 80.00
CA PRO A 4 12.47 -26.05 79.41
C PRO A 4 13.39 -25.18 78.52
N GLY A 5 12.91 -24.06 77.95
CA GLY A 5 13.79 -23.13 77.24
C GLY A 5 13.16 -21.79 76.84
N LEU A 6 13.23 -20.83 77.75
CA LEU A 6 12.80 -19.43 77.68
C LEU A 6 13.64 -18.57 76.70
N LEU A 7 13.12 -17.37 76.36
CA LEU A 7 13.80 -16.15 75.82
C LEU A 7 14.01 -16.13 74.28
N SER A 8 13.83 -15.04 73.52
CA SER A 8 13.61 -13.60 73.74
C SER A 8 13.32 -12.96 72.37
N ARG A 9 12.46 -11.93 72.29
CA ARG A 9 12.40 -11.03 71.10
C ARG A 9 13.67 -10.17 71.02
N PRO A 10 14.10 -9.81 69.81
CA PRO A 10 14.44 -8.40 69.59
C PRO A 10 13.92 -7.84 68.25
N GLU A 11 13.27 -6.69 68.39
CA GLU A 11 13.39 -5.45 67.62
C GLU A 11 13.52 -5.41 66.08
N ASN A 12 12.64 -4.57 65.52
CA ASN A 12 12.65 -3.98 64.19
C ASN A 12 14.03 -3.52 63.70
N ARG A 13 14.39 -3.91 62.48
CA ARG A 13 15.24 -3.10 61.58
C ARG A 13 14.43 -2.71 60.34
N PRO A 14 14.59 -1.48 59.82
CA PRO A 14 13.85 -1.01 58.65
C PRO A 14 14.35 -1.71 57.39
N ALA A 15 13.43 -2.24 56.59
CA ALA A 15 13.73 -2.78 55.27
C ALA A 15 14.16 -1.63 54.35
N LYS A 16 15.37 -1.74 53.80
CA LYS A 16 15.90 -0.87 52.75
C LYS A 16 14.96 -0.90 51.53
N GLU A 17 14.53 0.27 51.08
CA GLU A 17 13.88 0.45 49.77
C GLU A 17 14.83 -0.02 48.66
N GLY A 18 14.58 -1.23 48.16
CA GLY A 18 15.18 -1.73 46.94
C GLY A 18 14.54 -1.02 45.75
N LYS A 19 15.34 -0.24 45.02
CA LYS A 19 15.01 0.28 43.69
C LYS A 19 14.53 -0.89 42.81
N LEU A 20 13.21 -1.00 42.59
CA LEU A 20 12.65 -1.86 41.56
C LEU A 20 13.15 -1.35 40.20
N LYS A 21 14.14 -2.03 39.63
CA LYS A 21 14.37 -2.00 38.19
C LYS A 21 13.10 -2.54 37.54
N ARG A 22 12.25 -1.65 37.02
CA ARG A 22 11.12 -2.03 36.16
C ARG A 22 11.70 -2.57 34.85
N THR A 23 11.63 -3.87 34.67
CA THR A 23 11.79 -4.53 33.36
C THR A 23 10.73 -3.93 32.42
N PRO A 24 11.06 -3.55 31.17
CA PRO A 24 10.05 -3.09 30.22
C PRO A 24 8.99 -4.18 30.01
N ALA A 25 7.72 -3.81 30.06
CA ALA A 25 6.60 -4.72 29.88
C ALA A 25 6.66 -5.38 28.49
N LYS A 26 6.37 -6.67 28.41
CA LYS A 26 6.38 -7.40 27.13
C LYS A 26 5.23 -6.89 26.24
N PRO A 27 5.37 -6.88 24.89
CA PRO A 27 4.30 -6.46 23.99
C PRO A 27 2.94 -7.15 24.26
N ALA A 28 2.95 -8.40 24.75
CA ALA A 28 1.75 -9.13 25.16
C ALA A 28 1.03 -8.52 26.38
N GLU A 29 1.76 -7.95 27.34
CA GLU A 29 1.18 -7.27 28.52
C GLU A 29 0.53 -5.94 28.13
N VAL A 30 1.01 -5.30 27.04
CA VAL A 30 0.39 -4.11 26.45
C VAL A 30 -0.94 -4.48 25.79
N ILE A 31 -1.04 -5.64 25.13
CA ILE A 31 -2.33 -6.14 24.58
C ILE A 31 -3.34 -6.37 25.70
N GLU A 32 -2.94 -7.05 26.77
CA GLU A 32 -3.82 -7.31 27.92
C GLU A 32 -4.27 -6.00 28.60
N GLN A 33 -3.38 -5.01 28.74
CA GLN A 33 -3.75 -3.66 29.22
C GLN A 33 -4.59 -2.87 28.21
N LEU A 34 -4.35 -3.03 26.91
CA LEU A 34 -5.12 -2.42 25.83
C LEU A 34 -6.53 -3.02 25.76
N GLU A 35 -6.70 -4.29 26.06
CA GLU A 35 -7.98 -5.02 26.12
C GLU A 35 -8.71 -4.75 27.45
N LEU A 36 -8.01 -4.71 28.59
CA LEU A 36 -8.57 -4.30 29.88
C LEU A 36 -9.01 -2.82 29.89
N SER A 37 -8.31 -1.94 29.17
CA SER A 37 -8.70 -0.54 28.98
C SER A 37 -9.85 -0.35 27.97
N HIS A 38 -10.27 -1.39 27.24
CA HIS A 38 -11.58 -1.38 26.56
C HIS A 38 -12.75 -1.35 27.56
N GLY A 39 -12.49 -1.47 28.87
CA GLY A 39 -13.50 -1.52 29.93
C GLY A 39 -13.19 -0.70 31.20
N LEU A 40 -12.25 0.23 31.19
CA LEU A 40 -12.09 1.16 32.33
C LEU A 40 -13.07 2.33 32.19
N ALA A 41 -14.33 1.99 32.49
CA ALA A 41 -15.31 2.93 32.97
C ALA A 41 -14.74 3.71 34.18
N THR A 42 -14.92 5.03 34.18
CA THR A 42 -14.93 5.79 35.44
C THR A 42 -16.05 5.26 36.35
N GLU A 43 -16.17 5.72 37.60
CA GLU A 43 -17.34 5.44 38.46
C GLU A 43 -18.70 5.72 37.78
N SER A 44 -18.70 6.43 36.63
CA SER A 44 -19.85 6.72 35.77
C SER A 44 -20.07 5.81 34.55
N GLY A 45 -19.25 4.78 34.30
CA GLY A 45 -19.47 3.86 33.16
C GLY A 45 -18.88 4.31 31.82
N LEU A 46 -18.21 5.46 31.74
CA LEU A 46 -17.74 6.06 30.47
C LEU A 46 -16.24 5.81 30.20
N PRO A 47 -15.81 5.58 28.94
CA PRO A 47 -14.40 5.37 28.59
C PRO A 47 -13.57 6.65 28.79
N VAL A 48 -12.33 6.49 29.29
CA VAL A 48 -11.36 7.59 29.43
C VAL A 48 -10.70 7.88 28.09
N TYR A 49 -11.30 8.75 27.28
CA TYR A 49 -10.64 9.36 26.13
C TYR A 49 -9.86 10.61 26.57
N PRO A 50 -8.70 10.94 25.96
CA PRO A 50 -8.14 12.27 26.15
C PRO A 50 -9.18 13.31 25.69
N PRO A 51 -9.48 14.34 26.49
CA PRO A 51 -10.56 15.30 26.23
C PRO A 51 -10.34 16.17 24.97
N THR A 52 -9.17 16.07 24.31
CA THR A 52 -8.77 16.82 23.12
C THR A 52 -7.95 15.94 22.17
N GLY A 53 -8.09 16.14 20.85
CA GLY A 53 -7.30 15.43 19.85
C GLY A 53 -5.79 15.70 19.98
N LEU A 54 -4.98 14.67 19.69
CA LEU A 54 -3.50 14.77 19.63
C LEU A 54 -3.01 15.69 18.50
N ARG A 55 -1.78 16.20 18.64
CA ARG A 55 -1.03 16.90 17.59
C ARG A 55 -0.08 15.92 16.89
N VAL A 56 -0.19 15.84 15.57
CA VAL A 56 0.54 14.89 14.74
C VAL A 56 1.30 15.64 13.66
N ALA A 57 2.58 15.31 13.48
CA ALA A 57 3.34 15.70 12.31
C ALA A 57 3.41 14.53 11.33
N VAL A 58 3.24 14.78 10.03
CA VAL A 58 3.37 13.77 8.97
C VAL A 58 4.37 14.25 7.94
N VAL A 59 5.53 13.61 7.86
CA VAL A 59 6.61 13.97 6.93
C VAL A 59 6.44 13.19 5.63
N GLY A 60 6.21 13.93 4.53
CA GLY A 60 6.06 13.39 3.18
C GLY A 60 4.61 13.50 2.67
N GLY A 61 4.38 14.37 1.69
CA GLY A 61 3.07 14.55 1.04
C GLY A 61 2.74 13.53 -0.04
N GLY A 62 3.39 12.36 -0.05
CA GLY A 62 3.07 11.27 -0.97
C GLY A 62 1.73 10.60 -0.66
N PHE A 63 1.37 9.58 -1.43
CA PHE A 63 0.10 8.87 -1.30
C PHE A 63 -0.22 8.45 0.15
N VAL A 64 0.70 7.72 0.79
CA VAL A 64 0.55 7.24 2.17
C VAL A 64 0.42 8.38 3.17
N GLY A 65 1.31 9.38 3.09
CA GLY A 65 1.34 10.48 4.05
C GLY A 65 0.10 11.38 3.93
N LEU A 66 -0.36 11.65 2.70
CA LEU A 66 -1.52 12.49 2.47
C LEU A 66 -2.82 11.84 2.97
N VAL A 67 -3.01 10.55 2.69
CA VAL A 67 -4.17 9.79 3.21
C VAL A 67 -4.12 9.70 4.73
N ALA A 68 -2.96 9.39 5.31
CA ALA A 68 -2.80 9.33 6.76
C ALA A 68 -3.08 10.68 7.44
N ALA A 69 -2.55 11.78 6.89
CA ALA A 69 -2.77 13.11 7.44
C ALA A 69 -4.24 13.55 7.36
N ALA A 70 -4.90 13.32 6.22
CA ALA A 70 -6.32 13.60 6.06
C ALA A 70 -7.17 12.75 7.00
N GLY A 71 -6.83 11.47 7.14
CA GLY A 71 -7.51 10.51 8.01
C GLY A 71 -7.40 10.88 9.49
N PHE A 72 -6.19 11.14 10.00
CA PHE A 72 -6.01 11.58 11.38
C PHE A 72 -6.68 12.93 11.67
N ALA A 73 -6.65 13.88 10.72
CA ALA A 73 -7.37 15.15 10.87
C ALA A 73 -8.90 14.94 10.92
N GLN A 74 -9.41 13.99 10.13
CA GLN A 74 -10.82 13.62 10.14
C GLN A 74 -11.23 12.96 11.46
N PHE A 75 -10.33 12.20 12.11
CA PHE A 75 -10.51 11.67 13.46
C PHE A 75 -10.46 12.74 14.57
N GLY A 76 -10.20 13.99 14.23
CA GLY A 76 -10.22 15.11 15.18
C GLY A 76 -8.85 15.52 15.72
N HIS A 77 -7.77 14.93 15.22
CA HIS A 77 -6.41 15.34 15.56
C HIS A 77 -6.02 16.64 14.85
N THR A 78 -5.05 17.36 15.41
CA THR A 78 -4.42 18.49 14.74
C THR A 78 -3.20 17.99 13.99
N VAL A 79 -3.22 18.07 12.66
CA VAL A 79 -2.21 17.46 11.80
C VAL A 79 -1.46 18.51 10.99
N PHE A 80 -0.13 18.45 11.06
CA PHE A 80 0.78 19.19 10.20
C PHE A 80 1.45 18.25 9.22
N LEU A 81 1.15 18.37 7.93
CA LEU A 81 1.84 17.62 6.89
C LEU A 81 2.99 18.47 6.34
N ILE A 82 4.17 17.87 6.28
CA ILE A 82 5.38 18.49 5.72
C ILE A 82 5.53 18.05 4.27
N GLU A 83 5.63 19.04 3.37
CA GLU A 83 5.94 18.85 1.95
C GLU A 83 7.06 19.80 1.54
N LYS A 84 8.12 19.26 0.93
CA LYS A 84 9.33 20.01 0.55
C LYS A 84 9.25 20.58 -0.86
N ASP A 85 8.43 19.97 -1.73
CA ASP A 85 8.16 20.49 -3.06
C ASP A 85 7.25 21.72 -2.94
N SER A 86 7.79 22.90 -3.24
CA SER A 86 7.09 24.17 -3.07
C SER A 86 5.83 24.27 -3.94
N GLN A 87 5.90 23.79 -5.19
CA GLN A 87 4.77 23.82 -6.11
C GLN A 87 3.63 22.93 -5.59
N LYS A 88 3.97 21.71 -5.16
CA LYS A 88 3.00 20.77 -4.58
C LYS A 88 2.44 21.28 -3.25
N LEU A 89 3.27 21.91 -2.42
CA LEU A 89 2.85 22.52 -1.16
C LEU A 89 1.80 23.62 -1.40
N ASP A 90 2.04 24.51 -2.38
CA ASP A 90 1.11 25.59 -2.71
C ASP A 90 -0.22 25.05 -3.25
N GLU A 91 -0.17 24.01 -4.08
CA GLU A 91 -1.36 23.29 -4.55
C GLU A 91 -2.15 22.67 -3.39
N LEU A 92 -1.47 21.96 -2.48
CA LEU A 92 -2.10 21.34 -1.31
C LEU A 92 -2.74 22.38 -0.39
N ARG A 93 -2.10 23.53 -0.18
CA ARG A 93 -2.65 24.67 0.58
C ARG A 93 -3.90 25.25 -0.08
N ALA A 94 -3.97 25.21 -1.41
CA ALA A 94 -5.14 25.59 -2.18
C ALA A 94 -6.21 24.47 -2.26
N GLY A 95 -6.02 23.34 -1.59
CA GLY A 95 -6.92 22.18 -1.63
C GLY A 95 -6.85 21.36 -2.92
N LYS A 96 -5.84 21.61 -3.77
CA LYS A 96 -5.62 20.86 -5.01
C LYS A 96 -4.77 19.62 -4.73
N VAL A 97 -5.26 18.46 -5.14
CA VAL A 97 -4.62 17.16 -4.90
C VAL A 97 -4.34 16.51 -6.25
N ARG A 98 -3.05 16.25 -6.56
CA ARG A 98 -2.62 15.57 -7.81
C ARG A 98 -2.87 14.06 -7.79
N ILE A 99 -3.04 13.48 -6.61
CA ILE A 99 -3.30 12.04 -6.44
C ILE A 99 -4.76 11.78 -6.76
N TYR A 100 -5.01 10.88 -7.72
CA TYR A 100 -6.36 10.40 -7.98
C TYR A 100 -6.74 9.33 -6.96
N GLU A 101 -7.51 9.73 -5.94
CA GLU A 101 -8.01 8.84 -4.89
C GLU A 101 -9.41 9.28 -4.47
N ARG A 102 -10.37 8.35 -4.50
CA ARG A 102 -11.79 8.67 -4.25
C ARG A 102 -11.99 9.21 -2.85
N GLY A 103 -12.56 10.41 -2.73
CA GLY A 103 -12.90 11.05 -1.46
C GLY A 103 -11.74 11.81 -0.80
N LEU A 104 -10.51 11.70 -1.33
CA LEU A 104 -9.35 12.37 -0.74
C LEU A 104 -9.41 13.90 -0.91
N PRO A 105 -9.72 14.47 -2.09
CA PRO A 105 -9.82 15.93 -2.24
C PRO A 105 -10.85 16.57 -1.30
N GLU A 106 -12.01 15.91 -1.12
CA GLU A 106 -13.08 16.37 -0.23
C GLU A 106 -12.63 16.34 1.24
N LEU A 107 -11.95 15.26 1.66
CA LEU A 107 -11.42 15.13 3.02
C LEU A 107 -10.36 16.18 3.33
N ILE A 108 -9.45 16.44 2.40
CA ILE A 108 -8.42 17.47 2.53
C ILE A 108 -9.08 18.84 2.67
N THR A 109 -9.96 19.20 1.73
CA THR A 109 -10.66 20.49 1.72
C THR A 109 -11.47 20.71 3.00
N ALA A 110 -12.19 19.69 3.47
CA ALA A 110 -12.97 19.78 4.69
C ALA A 110 -12.09 19.99 5.94
N ASN A 111 -10.94 19.31 6.05
CA ASN A 111 -10.07 19.43 7.22
C ASN A 111 -9.17 20.67 7.20
N LEU A 112 -8.88 21.23 6.01
CA LEU A 112 -8.33 22.58 5.87
C LEU A 112 -9.31 23.63 6.43
N ARG A 113 -10.60 23.57 6.04
CA ARG A 113 -11.63 24.48 6.55
C ARG A 113 -11.83 24.38 8.06
N ARG A 114 -11.74 23.17 8.62
CA ARG A 114 -11.82 22.93 10.07
C ARG A 114 -10.52 23.27 10.82
N GLN A 115 -9.48 23.69 10.12
CA GLN A 115 -8.15 23.98 10.68
C GLN A 115 -7.53 22.80 11.45
N ARG A 116 -7.93 21.57 11.10
CA ARG A 116 -7.37 20.32 11.66
C ARG A 116 -6.27 19.73 10.81
N LEU A 117 -6.18 20.12 9.55
CA LEU A 117 -5.07 19.80 8.67
C LEU A 117 -4.40 21.09 8.23
N SER A 118 -3.07 21.08 8.20
CA SER A 118 -2.25 22.21 7.79
C SER A 118 -1.01 21.70 7.06
N PHE A 119 -0.65 22.36 5.95
CA PHE A 119 0.56 22.02 5.19
C PHE A 119 1.69 23.02 5.48
N ARG A 120 2.90 22.51 5.71
CA ARG A 120 4.08 23.28 6.09
C ARG A 120 5.30 22.88 5.24
N ALA A 121 6.18 23.86 5.01
CA ALA A 121 7.50 23.61 4.44
C ALA A 121 8.53 23.34 5.55
N ASP A 122 8.42 24.06 6.66
CA ASP A 122 9.37 24.01 7.75
C ASP A 122 9.11 22.83 8.70
N LEU A 123 10.14 22.01 8.90
CA LEU A 123 10.08 20.84 9.76
C LEU A 123 9.95 21.23 11.24
N ALA A 124 10.65 22.27 11.68
CA ALA A 124 10.66 22.70 13.08
C ALA A 124 9.28 23.19 13.55
N GLU A 125 8.57 23.94 12.72
CA GLU A 125 7.21 24.40 12.99
C GLU A 125 6.24 23.22 13.13
N ALA A 126 6.35 22.24 12.22
CA ALA A 126 5.42 21.12 12.17
C ALA A 126 5.56 20.18 13.38
N VAL A 127 6.80 19.91 13.82
CA VAL A 127 7.10 18.92 14.86
C VAL A 127 7.00 19.48 16.28
N LYS A 128 7.05 20.81 16.46
CA LYS A 128 6.95 21.46 17.77
C LYS A 128 5.67 21.03 18.50
N GLY A 129 5.76 20.48 19.71
CA GLY A 129 4.61 20.01 20.48
C GLY A 129 3.83 18.84 19.86
N ALA A 130 4.31 18.20 18.80
CA ALA A 130 3.70 17.00 18.25
C ALA A 130 3.94 15.80 19.17
N GLN A 131 2.91 15.01 19.47
CA GLN A 131 3.07 13.76 20.24
C GLN A 131 3.63 12.63 19.37
N ALA A 132 3.22 12.59 18.09
CA ALA A 132 3.67 11.60 17.12
C ALA A 132 4.12 12.27 15.81
N ILE A 133 5.26 11.82 15.28
CA ILE A 133 5.87 12.29 14.05
C ILE A 133 5.94 11.09 13.09
N PHE A 134 5.03 11.04 12.13
CA PHE A 134 4.96 9.98 11.13
C PHE A 134 5.92 10.26 9.98
N LEU A 135 6.79 9.30 9.68
CA LEU A 135 7.62 9.31 8.47
C LEU A 135 6.90 8.50 7.41
N ALA A 136 6.42 9.18 6.38
CA ALA A 136 5.70 8.62 5.23
C ALA A 136 6.36 9.04 3.90
N VAL A 137 7.70 9.15 3.92
CA VAL A 137 8.53 9.43 2.74
C VAL A 137 8.69 8.18 1.89
N GLY A 138 8.96 8.37 0.59
CA GLY A 138 9.17 7.25 -0.33
C GLY A 138 10.45 6.47 -0.02
N THR A 139 10.40 5.17 -0.24
CA THR A 139 11.53 4.23 -0.15
C THR A 139 11.64 3.46 -1.49
N PRO A 140 12.01 4.14 -2.59
CA PRO A 140 12.11 3.51 -3.91
C PRO A 140 13.21 2.43 -3.92
N SER A 141 13.21 1.56 -4.92
CA SER A 141 14.29 0.60 -5.12
C SER A 141 15.53 1.29 -5.72
N LEU A 142 16.70 0.95 -5.21
CA LEU A 142 18.00 1.22 -5.84
C LEU A 142 18.20 0.30 -7.06
N SER A 143 19.23 0.58 -7.87
CA SER A 143 19.64 -0.29 -8.98
C SER A 143 20.04 -1.70 -8.54
N SER A 144 20.48 -1.86 -7.29
CA SER A 144 20.73 -3.17 -6.65
C SER A 144 19.46 -3.92 -6.24
N GLY A 145 18.28 -3.29 -6.33
CA GLY A 145 17.01 -3.82 -5.84
C GLY A 145 16.76 -3.58 -4.34
N GLU A 146 17.75 -3.07 -3.60
CA GLU A 146 17.58 -2.69 -2.19
C GLU A 146 16.64 -1.49 -2.04
N ALA A 147 15.97 -1.36 -0.90
CA ALA A 147 15.20 -0.16 -0.60
C ALA A 147 16.15 1.02 -0.30
N ASP A 148 15.93 2.14 -0.96
CA ASP A 148 16.61 3.40 -0.68
C ASP A 148 16.03 4.04 0.59
N LEU A 149 16.86 4.14 1.63
CA LEU A 149 16.50 4.72 2.92
C LEU A 149 17.04 6.15 3.12
N SER A 150 17.70 6.72 2.12
CA SER A 150 18.31 8.06 2.20
C SER A 150 17.34 9.11 2.73
N ALA A 151 16.15 9.20 2.15
CA ALA A 151 15.11 10.16 2.57
C ALA A 151 14.61 9.91 4.01
N VAL A 152 14.56 8.65 4.47
CA VAL A 152 14.17 8.33 5.86
C VAL A 152 15.24 8.84 6.82
N PHE A 153 16.51 8.52 6.57
CA PHE A 153 17.60 8.93 7.45
C PHE A 153 17.88 10.43 7.41
N GLU A 154 17.78 11.08 6.26
CA GLU A 154 17.86 12.55 6.13
C GLU A 154 16.82 13.24 7.03
N VAL A 155 15.57 12.75 7.02
CA VAL A 155 14.52 13.29 7.90
C VAL A 155 14.86 13.06 9.37
N ILE A 156 15.34 11.88 9.75
CA ILE A 156 15.72 11.58 11.14
C ILE A 156 16.85 12.50 11.61
N GLU A 157 17.90 12.68 10.80
CA GLU A 157 19.03 13.56 11.11
C GLU A 157 18.57 15.00 11.36
N ASN A 158 17.68 15.51 10.50
CA ASN A 158 17.11 16.84 10.65
C ASN A 158 16.16 16.96 11.86
N LEU A 159 15.50 15.86 12.27
CA LEU A 159 14.61 15.83 13.43
C LEU A 159 15.37 15.88 14.75
N ILE A 160 16.51 15.18 14.88
CA ILE A 160 17.28 15.05 16.13
C ILE A 160 17.44 16.35 16.93
N PRO A 161 17.92 17.47 16.33
CA PRO A 161 18.09 18.72 17.07
C PRO A 161 16.76 19.33 17.52
N LEU A 162 15.67 19.06 16.78
CA LEU A 162 14.33 19.62 16.99
C LEU A 162 13.48 18.84 17.98
N LEU A 163 13.84 17.59 18.30
CA LEU A 163 13.03 16.72 19.16
C LEU A 163 12.80 17.35 20.55
N GLU A 164 11.56 17.30 21.00
CA GLU A 164 11.15 17.59 22.38
C GLU A 164 11.08 16.30 23.20
N PRO A 165 11.08 16.38 24.55
CA PRO A 165 10.97 15.19 25.38
C PRO A 165 9.70 14.38 25.09
N ARG A 166 9.84 13.05 25.04
CA ARG A 166 8.78 12.04 24.89
C ARG A 166 8.04 12.04 23.55
N GLN A 167 8.54 12.73 22.53
CA GLN A 167 8.00 12.60 21.18
C GLN A 167 8.21 11.18 20.63
N ILE A 168 7.28 10.74 19.78
CA ILE A 168 7.29 9.41 19.16
C ILE A 168 7.58 9.57 17.67
N ILE A 169 8.63 8.92 17.18
CA ILE A 169 8.89 8.77 15.75
C ILE A 169 8.19 7.52 15.27
N VAL A 170 7.29 7.67 14.30
CA VAL A 170 6.49 6.58 13.75
C VAL A 170 6.92 6.29 12.32
N LEU A 171 7.56 5.14 12.08
CA LEU A 171 7.92 4.68 10.75
C LEU A 171 6.68 4.11 10.06
N LYS A 172 6.13 4.88 9.12
CA LYS A 172 4.97 4.47 8.31
C LYS A 172 5.37 4.09 6.88
N SER A 173 6.46 4.67 6.37
CA SER A 173 7.16 4.22 5.17
C SER A 173 7.41 2.71 5.25
N THR A 174 7.27 2.01 4.13
CA THR A 174 7.69 0.61 4.06
C THR A 174 9.21 0.56 4.06
N VAL A 175 9.79 0.08 5.14
CA VAL A 175 11.23 0.04 5.39
C VAL A 175 11.67 -1.40 5.66
N PRO A 176 12.89 -1.81 5.23
CA PRO A 176 13.45 -3.13 5.52
C PRO A 176 13.50 -3.43 7.01
N VAL A 177 13.43 -4.72 7.35
CA VAL A 177 13.54 -5.20 8.74
C VAL A 177 14.85 -4.73 9.37
N GLY A 178 14.75 -4.17 10.57
CA GLY A 178 15.88 -3.61 11.32
C GLY A 178 16.06 -2.09 11.16
N THR A 179 15.27 -1.43 10.31
CA THR A 179 15.36 0.03 10.11
C THR A 179 15.03 0.78 11.39
N ALA A 180 13.99 0.38 12.13
CA ALA A 180 13.70 0.99 13.44
C ALA A 180 14.88 0.88 14.41
N SER A 181 15.60 -0.24 14.40
CA SER A 181 16.82 -0.42 15.20
C SER A 181 17.96 0.49 14.76
N GLN A 182 18.15 0.72 13.46
CA GLN A 182 19.10 1.70 12.95
C GLN A 182 18.73 3.13 13.37
N VAL A 183 17.45 3.50 13.30
CA VAL A 183 16.95 4.81 13.77
C VAL A 183 17.21 4.99 15.27
N ARG A 184 16.90 3.99 16.11
CA ARG A 184 17.20 4.07 17.55
C ARG A 184 18.69 4.28 17.82
N ASN A 185 19.56 3.56 17.10
CA ASN A 185 21.01 3.72 17.24
C ASN A 185 21.48 5.12 16.84
N LEU A 186 20.89 5.70 15.79
CA LEU A 186 21.20 7.07 15.36
C LEU A 186 20.75 8.10 16.41
N LEU A 187 19.55 7.93 16.99
CA LEU A 187 19.07 8.77 18.11
C LEU A 187 20.00 8.68 19.33
N PHE A 188 20.43 7.47 19.69
CA PHE A 188 21.32 7.22 20.82
C PHE A 188 22.68 7.92 20.62
N ARG A 189 23.32 7.73 19.47
CA ARG A 189 24.63 8.33 19.14
C ARG A 189 24.62 9.86 19.18
N ASN A 190 23.46 10.48 18.91
CA ASN A 190 23.30 11.93 18.92
C ASN A 190 22.68 12.46 20.23
N GLY A 191 22.64 11.66 21.30
CA GLY A 191 22.22 12.10 22.63
C GLY A 191 20.71 12.35 22.79
N ALA A 192 19.89 11.97 21.79
CA ALA A 192 18.43 12.12 21.84
C ALA A 192 17.77 11.12 22.82
N GLU A 193 18.50 10.10 23.31
CA GLU A 193 18.03 9.20 24.38
C GLU A 193 17.58 9.96 25.63
N LYS A 194 18.29 11.04 26.00
CA LYS A 194 17.93 11.89 27.15
C LYS A 194 16.52 12.50 27.02
N LYS A 195 16.05 12.67 25.79
CA LYS A 195 14.71 13.18 25.47
C LYS A 195 13.64 12.08 25.61
N GLN A 196 14.01 10.83 25.89
CA GLN A 196 13.07 9.70 25.98
C GLN A 196 12.22 9.53 24.70
N THR A 197 12.78 9.83 23.53
CA THR A 197 12.11 9.63 22.23
C THR A 197 11.89 8.15 21.98
N ALA A 198 10.69 7.77 21.53
CA ALA A 198 10.36 6.40 21.15
C ALA A 198 10.36 6.23 19.62
N VAL A 199 10.64 5.00 19.16
CA VAL A 199 10.54 4.63 17.73
C VAL A 199 9.52 3.51 17.60
N VAL A 200 8.50 3.74 16.77
CA VAL A 200 7.37 2.82 16.54
C VAL A 200 7.27 2.51 15.05
N SER A 201 7.20 1.24 14.67
CA SER A 201 6.89 0.81 13.31
C SER A 201 5.38 0.65 13.16
N ASN A 202 4.76 1.46 12.30
CA ASN A 202 3.33 1.39 12.01
C ASN A 202 3.11 1.32 10.49
N PRO A 203 3.38 0.15 9.87
CA PRO A 203 3.26 -0.01 8.44
C PRO A 203 1.82 0.27 7.98
N GLU A 204 1.70 0.72 6.75
CA GLU A 204 0.40 0.93 6.10
C GLU A 204 -0.02 -0.32 5.29
N PHE A 205 -1.31 -0.47 5.01
CA PHE A 205 -1.87 -1.56 4.18
C PHE A 205 -2.97 -1.08 3.24
N LEU A 206 -2.92 0.20 2.87
CA LEU A 206 -3.88 0.85 1.98
C LEU A 206 -3.65 0.36 0.55
N ARG A 207 -4.72 0.34 -0.23
CA ARG A 207 -4.65 0.05 -1.67
C ARG A 207 -4.96 1.33 -2.43
N GLU A 208 -4.12 1.69 -3.39
CA GLU A 208 -4.43 2.83 -4.28
C GLU A 208 -5.79 2.63 -4.97
N GLY A 209 -6.60 3.67 -5.06
CA GLY A 209 -7.99 3.64 -5.54
C GLY A 209 -9.05 3.34 -4.49
N THR A 210 -8.67 2.80 -3.32
CA THR A 210 -9.57 2.59 -2.16
C THR A 210 -8.91 2.98 -0.84
N ALA A 211 -7.83 3.74 -0.86
CA ALA A 211 -7.01 4.04 0.30
C ALA A 211 -7.74 4.84 1.36
N VAL A 212 -8.63 5.76 0.96
CA VAL A 212 -9.49 6.47 1.92
C VAL A 212 -10.38 5.47 2.66
N LEU A 213 -11.04 4.57 1.94
CA LEU A 213 -11.88 3.54 2.54
C LEU A 213 -11.06 2.61 3.45
N ASP A 214 -9.90 2.16 2.98
CA ASP A 214 -9.01 1.25 3.71
C ASP A 214 -8.46 1.90 4.99
N PHE A 215 -8.26 3.23 5.00
CA PHE A 215 -7.83 3.96 6.20
C PHE A 215 -8.94 4.00 7.27
N PHE A 216 -10.19 4.21 6.86
CA PHE A 216 -11.34 4.30 7.78
C PHE A 216 -11.94 2.94 8.15
N ARG A 217 -11.69 1.90 7.34
CA ARG A 217 -12.14 0.52 7.57
C ARG A 217 -10.99 -0.48 7.36
N PRO A 218 -9.89 -0.35 8.11
CA PRO A 218 -8.79 -1.28 7.97
C PRO A 218 -9.17 -2.65 8.50
N GLN A 219 -8.61 -3.68 7.90
CA GLN A 219 -8.76 -5.07 8.37
C GLN A 219 -7.99 -5.30 9.69
N ARG A 220 -6.89 -4.56 9.87
CA ARG A 220 -6.03 -4.55 11.06
C ARG A 220 -5.15 -3.30 11.06
N ILE A 221 -4.69 -2.91 12.23
CA ILE A 221 -3.58 -1.96 12.40
C ILE A 221 -2.43 -2.71 13.06
N VAL A 222 -1.20 -2.53 12.57
CA VAL A 222 0.00 -3.15 13.16
C VAL A 222 0.83 -2.07 13.83
N ILE A 223 1.21 -2.29 15.09
CA ILE A 223 2.04 -1.37 15.87
C ILE A 223 3.20 -2.17 16.46
N GLY A 224 4.40 -1.92 15.93
CA GLY A 224 5.66 -2.38 16.48
C GLY A 224 6.22 -1.37 17.48
N GLY A 225 6.74 -1.84 18.61
CA GLY A 225 7.42 -0.96 19.56
C GLY A 225 7.95 -1.72 20.78
N ASP A 226 8.69 -1.01 21.62
CA ASP A 226 9.27 -1.52 22.87
C ASP A 226 8.88 -0.69 24.10
N ARG A 227 8.14 0.41 23.90
CA ARG A 227 7.65 1.30 24.96
C ARG A 227 6.12 1.31 25.01
N PRO A 228 5.50 0.73 26.06
CA PRO A 228 4.04 0.65 26.20
C PRO A 228 3.34 2.00 26.01
N GLU A 229 3.88 3.08 26.59
CA GLU A 229 3.30 4.43 26.49
C GLU A 229 3.28 4.98 25.06
N ALA A 230 4.27 4.62 24.25
CA ALA A 230 4.35 5.04 22.86
C ALA A 230 3.39 4.22 21.99
N ILE A 231 3.31 2.91 22.24
CA ILE A 231 2.36 2.01 21.57
C ILE A 231 0.93 2.48 21.84
N GLU A 232 0.59 2.76 23.10
CA GLU A 232 -0.73 3.27 23.51
C GLU A 232 -1.06 4.59 22.80
N THR A 233 -0.13 5.55 22.80
CA THR A 233 -0.34 6.85 22.13
C THR A 233 -0.62 6.67 20.63
N VAL A 234 0.11 5.78 19.95
CA VAL A 234 -0.13 5.49 18.53
C VAL A 234 -1.44 4.74 18.30
N ALA A 235 -1.82 3.83 19.20
CA ALA A 235 -3.12 3.15 19.13
C ALA A 235 -4.29 4.12 19.31
N GLN A 236 -4.16 5.10 20.22
CA GLN A 236 -5.17 6.12 20.48
C GLN A 236 -5.47 6.99 19.25
N LEU A 237 -4.47 7.28 18.40
CA LEU A 237 -4.67 8.02 17.15
C LEU A 237 -5.69 7.38 16.21
N TYR A 238 -5.82 6.06 16.27
CA TYR A 238 -6.80 5.33 15.46
C TYR A 238 -8.14 5.19 16.18
N ARG A 239 -8.14 4.92 17.49
CA ARG A 239 -9.35 4.63 18.28
C ARG A 239 -10.37 5.78 18.33
N VAL A 240 -9.92 7.04 18.31
CA VAL A 240 -10.82 8.20 18.46
C VAL A 240 -11.85 8.32 17.33
N GLY A 241 -11.56 7.82 16.13
CA GLY A 241 -12.45 8.00 14.97
C GLY A 241 -12.84 6.73 14.22
N MET A 242 -12.45 5.55 14.71
CA MET A 242 -12.91 4.29 14.13
C MET A 242 -14.38 4.02 14.48
N MET A 243 -15.22 3.92 13.46
CA MET A 243 -16.65 3.60 13.64
C MET A 243 -16.90 2.16 14.11
N ASN A 244 -15.95 1.25 13.85
CA ASN A 244 -16.02 -0.16 14.24
C ASN A 244 -14.71 -0.58 14.92
N ALA A 245 -14.78 -1.53 15.85
CA ALA A 245 -13.60 -2.15 16.41
C ALA A 245 -12.75 -2.78 15.29
N CYS A 246 -11.51 -2.31 15.15
CA CYS A 246 -10.50 -2.90 14.29
C CYS A 246 -9.46 -3.61 15.17
N PRO A 247 -9.07 -4.86 14.85
CA PRO A 247 -7.95 -5.50 15.53
C PRO A 247 -6.67 -4.65 15.45
N ILE A 248 -6.05 -4.41 16.59
CA ILE A 248 -4.71 -3.79 16.69
C ILE A 248 -3.72 -4.88 17.07
N VAL A 249 -2.81 -5.20 16.16
CA VAL A 249 -1.74 -6.17 16.38
C VAL A 249 -0.53 -5.42 16.95
N VAL A 250 -0.24 -5.66 18.23
CA VAL A 250 0.93 -5.09 18.91
C VAL A 250 2.07 -6.11 18.93
N THR A 251 3.27 -5.68 18.54
CA THR A 251 4.47 -6.52 18.49
C THR A 251 5.74 -5.67 18.64
N ASN A 252 6.93 -6.25 18.42
CA ASN A 252 8.18 -5.49 18.31
C ASN A 252 8.33 -4.87 16.91
N ASN A 253 9.25 -3.91 16.76
CA ASN A 253 9.44 -3.18 15.51
C ASN A 253 9.81 -4.07 14.32
N GLU A 254 10.76 -4.98 14.50
CA GLU A 254 11.27 -5.87 13.46
C GLU A 254 10.18 -6.80 12.93
N THR A 255 9.32 -7.29 13.82
CA THR A 255 8.18 -8.14 13.47
C THR A 255 7.10 -7.34 12.74
N ALA A 256 6.83 -6.10 13.16
CA ALA A 256 5.90 -5.21 12.45
C ALA A 256 6.40 -4.90 11.02
N GLU A 257 7.70 -4.62 10.86
CA GLU A 257 8.34 -4.42 9.55
C GLU A 257 8.20 -5.69 8.68
N MET A 258 8.46 -6.88 9.24
CA MET A 258 8.34 -8.15 8.52
C MET A 258 6.89 -8.45 8.10
N ILE A 259 5.90 -8.15 8.94
CA ILE A 259 4.48 -8.38 8.60
C ILE A 259 4.09 -7.66 7.30
N LYS A 260 4.62 -6.46 7.03
CA LYS A 260 4.35 -5.73 5.79
C LYS A 260 4.89 -6.48 4.57
N TYR A 261 6.16 -6.89 4.61
CA TYR A 261 6.78 -7.63 3.50
C TYR A 261 6.13 -8.98 3.28
N ALA A 262 5.88 -9.75 4.33
CA ALA A 262 5.22 -11.05 4.24
C ALA A 262 3.81 -10.93 3.65
N SER A 263 3.04 -9.92 4.06
CA SER A 263 1.70 -9.65 3.51
C SER A 263 1.76 -9.35 2.01
N ASN A 264 2.64 -8.43 1.60
CA ASN A 264 2.75 -8.03 0.20
C ASN A 264 3.30 -9.15 -0.69
N LEU A 265 4.28 -9.92 -0.20
CA LEU A 265 4.78 -11.12 -0.89
C LEU A 265 3.65 -12.12 -1.13
N PHE A 266 2.85 -12.43 -0.11
CA PHE A 266 1.76 -13.39 -0.25
C PHE A 266 0.69 -12.93 -1.24
N LEU A 267 0.34 -11.63 -1.25
CA LEU A 267 -0.57 -11.06 -2.24
C LEU A 267 -0.01 -11.17 -3.67
N ALA A 268 1.29 -10.88 -3.85
CA ALA A 268 1.98 -11.08 -5.12
C ALA A 268 1.96 -12.56 -5.55
N THR A 269 2.17 -13.48 -4.61
CA THR A 269 2.06 -14.93 -4.86
C THR A 269 0.66 -15.32 -5.33
N LYS A 270 -0.42 -14.83 -4.70
CA LYS A 270 -1.80 -15.14 -5.13
C LYS A 270 -2.07 -14.71 -6.56
N VAL A 271 -1.67 -13.49 -6.93
CA VAL A 271 -1.85 -12.96 -8.29
C VAL A 271 -1.05 -13.77 -9.30
N THR A 272 0.23 -14.01 -9.02
CA THR A 272 1.09 -14.79 -9.94
C THR A 272 0.65 -16.24 -10.08
N PHE A 273 0.26 -16.88 -8.97
CA PHE A 273 -0.32 -18.22 -9.00
C PHE A 273 -1.56 -18.27 -9.91
N THR A 274 -2.46 -17.29 -9.76
CA THR A 274 -3.66 -17.19 -10.59
C THR A 274 -3.32 -16.98 -12.06
N ASN A 275 -2.30 -16.16 -12.36
CA ASN A 275 -1.84 -15.92 -13.72
C ASN A 275 -1.29 -17.18 -14.39
N GLU A 276 -0.44 -17.95 -13.71
CA GLU A 276 0.08 -19.22 -14.26
C GLU A 276 -1.03 -20.25 -14.41
N LEU A 277 -1.98 -20.31 -13.47
CA LEU A 277 -3.16 -21.14 -13.57
C LEU A 277 -4.04 -20.74 -14.78
N ALA A 278 -4.22 -19.44 -15.03
CA ALA A 278 -4.95 -18.96 -16.20
C ALA A 278 -4.29 -19.39 -17.52
N ASN A 279 -2.95 -19.34 -17.58
CA ASN A 279 -2.21 -19.78 -18.75
C ASN A 279 -2.39 -21.30 -18.99
N LEU A 280 -2.42 -22.11 -17.94
CA LEU A 280 -2.74 -23.54 -18.04
C LEU A 280 -4.20 -23.75 -18.47
N CYS A 281 -5.13 -23.00 -17.89
CA CYS A 281 -6.55 -23.04 -18.24
C CYS A 281 -6.78 -22.72 -19.72
N ASP A 282 -6.09 -21.71 -20.27
CA ASP A 282 -6.13 -21.40 -21.70
C ASP A 282 -5.68 -22.60 -22.56
N ALA A 283 -4.56 -23.22 -22.21
CA ALA A 283 -4.01 -24.36 -22.96
C ALA A 283 -4.90 -25.62 -22.86
N ALA A 284 -5.64 -25.76 -21.76
CA ALA A 284 -6.51 -26.90 -21.49
C ALA A 284 -7.99 -26.68 -21.88
N GLY A 285 -8.36 -25.48 -22.34
CA GLY A 285 -9.76 -25.15 -22.63
C GLY A 285 -10.66 -25.06 -21.39
N ILE A 286 -10.10 -24.65 -20.25
CA ILE A 286 -10.77 -24.52 -18.95
C ILE A 286 -11.05 -23.05 -18.64
N ASN A 287 -12.17 -22.75 -17.98
CA ASN A 287 -12.49 -21.40 -17.53
C ASN A 287 -11.89 -21.12 -16.14
N VAL A 288 -10.85 -20.28 -16.09
CA VAL A 288 -10.15 -19.89 -14.85
C VAL A 288 -11.06 -19.15 -13.88
N THR A 289 -12.06 -18.40 -14.36
CA THR A 289 -12.99 -17.66 -13.49
C THR A 289 -13.87 -18.62 -12.68
N GLU A 290 -14.27 -19.76 -13.26
CA GLU A 290 -14.99 -20.82 -12.55
C GLU A 290 -14.08 -21.53 -11.55
N VAL A 291 -12.83 -21.80 -11.92
CA VAL A 291 -11.83 -22.41 -11.05
C VAL A 291 -11.55 -21.54 -9.83
N THR A 292 -11.25 -20.25 -10.03
CA THR A 292 -10.92 -19.32 -8.94
C THR A 292 -12.14 -19.03 -8.07
N ARG A 293 -13.35 -18.99 -8.64
CA ARG A 293 -14.61 -18.96 -7.86
C ARG A 293 -14.73 -20.19 -6.97
N GLY A 294 -14.55 -21.40 -7.52
CA GLY A 294 -14.63 -22.65 -6.75
C GLY A 294 -13.61 -22.70 -5.61
N MET A 295 -12.35 -22.34 -5.89
CA MET A 295 -11.30 -22.26 -4.88
C MET A 295 -11.57 -21.18 -3.82
N GLY A 296 -12.05 -20.01 -4.25
CA GLY A 296 -12.25 -18.85 -3.39
C GLY A 296 -13.38 -18.99 -2.36
N LEU A 297 -14.30 -19.94 -2.56
CA LEU A 297 -15.33 -20.28 -1.55
C LEU A 297 -14.73 -20.91 -0.28
N ASP A 298 -13.51 -21.44 -0.36
CA ASP A 298 -12.78 -21.91 0.81
C ASP A 298 -12.23 -20.72 1.60
N SER A 299 -12.67 -20.58 2.85
CA SER A 299 -12.26 -19.48 3.73
C SER A 299 -10.76 -19.45 4.04
N ARG A 300 -10.04 -20.57 3.84
CA ARG A 300 -8.58 -20.64 3.99
C ARG A 300 -7.85 -19.99 2.82
N ILE A 301 -8.51 -19.87 1.66
CA ILE A 301 -7.95 -19.28 0.44
C ILE A 301 -8.44 -17.83 0.29
N SER A 302 -9.73 -17.58 0.50
CA SER A 302 -10.43 -16.32 0.21
C SER A 302 -10.50 -15.99 -1.30
N PRO A 303 -11.64 -15.44 -1.77
CA PRO A 303 -11.83 -15.11 -3.19
C PRO A 303 -11.01 -13.90 -3.65
N GLU A 304 -10.44 -13.13 -2.72
CA GLU A 304 -9.70 -11.91 -3.00
C GLU A 304 -8.34 -12.20 -3.65
N PHE A 305 -7.87 -11.33 -4.55
CA PHE A 305 -6.58 -11.48 -5.26
C PHE A 305 -6.45 -12.78 -6.10
N LEU A 306 -7.58 -13.28 -6.61
CA LEU A 306 -7.65 -14.46 -7.50
C LEU A 306 -8.15 -14.12 -8.92
N SER A 307 -7.97 -12.88 -9.37
CA SER A 307 -8.27 -12.47 -10.73
C SER A 307 -6.99 -12.49 -11.58
N PRO A 308 -6.97 -13.19 -12.73
CA PRO A 308 -5.82 -13.18 -13.61
C PRO A 308 -5.67 -11.82 -14.30
N GLY A 309 -4.47 -11.55 -14.79
CA GLY A 309 -4.09 -10.26 -15.32
C GLY A 309 -2.88 -10.30 -16.26
N PRO A 310 -2.46 -9.14 -16.77
CA PRO A 310 -1.17 -8.95 -17.45
C PRO A 310 0.04 -9.06 -16.51
N GLY A 311 -0.19 -9.31 -15.21
CA GLY A 311 0.80 -9.25 -14.14
C GLY A 311 0.36 -8.30 -13.03
N PHE A 312 1.12 -8.24 -11.93
CA PHE A 312 0.99 -7.20 -10.91
C PHE A 312 2.05 -6.10 -11.11
N GLY A 313 1.73 -4.91 -10.62
CA GLY A 313 2.59 -3.74 -10.70
C GLY A 313 2.38 -2.77 -9.54
N GLY A 314 2.51 -1.48 -9.83
CA GLY A 314 2.34 -0.42 -8.86
C GLY A 314 3.56 -0.20 -7.99
N SER A 315 3.43 0.72 -7.04
CA SER A 315 4.54 1.21 -6.23
C SER A 315 4.95 0.31 -5.07
N CYS A 316 4.15 -0.71 -4.72
CA CYS A 316 4.36 -1.56 -3.55
C CYS A 316 4.87 -2.97 -3.90
N LEU A 317 4.09 -3.78 -4.62
CA LEU A 317 4.37 -5.21 -4.74
C LEU A 317 5.74 -5.52 -5.39
N PRO A 318 6.12 -4.91 -6.54
CA PRO A 318 7.40 -5.20 -7.16
C PRO A 318 8.59 -4.81 -6.27
N LYS A 319 8.58 -3.59 -5.70
CA LYS A 319 9.69 -3.13 -4.85
C LYS A 319 9.82 -3.95 -3.57
N ASP A 320 8.70 -4.36 -2.97
CA ASP A 320 8.71 -5.08 -1.71
C ASP A 320 9.15 -6.54 -1.90
N LEU A 321 8.84 -7.13 -3.06
CA LEU A 321 9.36 -8.43 -3.48
C LEU A 321 10.88 -8.39 -3.66
N GLU A 322 11.42 -7.37 -4.32
CA GLU A 322 12.88 -7.21 -4.45
C GLU A 322 13.56 -6.99 -3.08
N ALA A 323 12.97 -6.14 -2.23
CA ALA A 323 13.52 -5.85 -0.92
C ALA A 323 13.56 -7.08 0.00
N ILE A 324 12.52 -7.93 0.01
CA ILE A 324 12.53 -9.16 0.83
C ILE A 324 13.49 -10.22 0.28
N LEU A 325 13.66 -10.33 -1.04
CA LEU A 325 14.66 -11.20 -1.66
C LEU A 325 16.08 -10.78 -1.26
N ASN A 326 16.37 -9.48 -1.33
CA ASN A 326 17.65 -8.93 -0.88
C ASN A 326 17.89 -9.14 0.62
N LEU A 327 16.85 -9.00 1.44
CA LEU A 327 16.93 -9.31 2.87
C LEU A 327 17.28 -10.79 3.09
N ALA A 328 16.62 -11.70 2.38
CA ALA A 328 16.89 -13.13 2.47
C ALA A 328 18.35 -13.45 2.11
N GLN A 329 18.86 -12.88 1.01
CA GLN A 329 20.24 -13.02 0.58
C GLN A 329 21.24 -12.50 1.64
N LYS A 330 20.99 -11.31 2.21
CA LYS A 330 21.84 -10.74 3.29
C LYS A 330 21.92 -11.64 4.53
N HIS A 331 20.88 -12.39 4.81
CA HIS A 331 20.83 -13.35 5.92
C HIS A 331 21.22 -14.78 5.53
N GLY A 332 21.68 -15.02 4.29
CA GLY A 332 22.07 -16.36 3.84
C GLY A 332 20.91 -17.35 3.75
N THR A 333 19.70 -16.86 3.48
CA THR A 333 18.48 -17.66 3.31
C THR A 333 17.94 -17.53 1.90
N GLN A 334 17.19 -18.54 1.43
CA GLN A 334 16.56 -18.52 0.11
C GLN A 334 15.04 -18.50 0.23
N LEU A 335 14.39 -17.66 -0.58
CA LEU A 335 12.94 -17.60 -0.72
C LEU A 335 12.53 -18.06 -2.13
N SER A 336 12.64 -19.36 -2.40
CA SER A 336 12.40 -19.94 -3.74
C SER A 336 11.03 -19.61 -4.32
N ILE A 337 9.98 -19.53 -3.49
CA ILE A 337 8.63 -19.11 -3.91
C ILE A 337 8.65 -17.65 -4.38
N ALA A 338 9.34 -16.76 -3.66
CA ALA A 338 9.44 -15.35 -4.04
C ALA A 338 10.21 -15.16 -5.35
N GLU A 339 11.28 -15.93 -5.56
CA GLU A 339 12.05 -15.95 -6.81
C GLU A 339 11.18 -16.40 -8.00
N ALA A 340 10.42 -17.49 -7.81
CA ALA A 340 9.47 -17.97 -8.82
C ALA A 340 8.38 -16.92 -9.12
N VAL A 341 7.84 -16.27 -8.09
CA VAL A 341 6.83 -15.20 -8.24
C VAL A 341 7.37 -14.03 -9.07
N LYS A 342 8.60 -13.60 -8.79
CA LYS A 342 9.28 -12.52 -9.53
C LYS A 342 9.42 -12.88 -11.00
N GLU A 343 9.93 -14.08 -11.29
CA GLU A 343 10.20 -14.49 -12.68
C GLU A 343 8.92 -14.77 -13.47
N ALA A 344 7.90 -15.38 -12.85
CA ALA A 344 6.61 -15.58 -13.50
C ALA A 344 5.90 -14.24 -13.78
N ASN A 345 5.93 -13.28 -12.85
CA ASN A 345 5.36 -11.95 -13.10
C ASN A 345 6.08 -11.20 -14.23
N ARG A 346 7.41 -11.32 -14.33
CA ARG A 346 8.21 -10.72 -15.41
C ARG A 346 7.80 -11.23 -16.79
N ARG A 347 7.43 -12.52 -16.90
CA ARG A 347 7.02 -13.17 -18.15
C ARG A 347 5.54 -12.97 -18.49
N GLN A 348 4.69 -12.68 -17.51
CA GLN A 348 3.24 -12.60 -17.73
C GLN A 348 2.79 -11.62 -18.84
N PRO A 349 3.42 -10.44 -19.03
CA PRO A 349 3.09 -9.55 -20.15
C PRO A 349 3.29 -10.20 -21.53
N ASP A 350 4.19 -11.18 -21.68
CA ASP A 350 4.36 -11.92 -22.94
C ASP A 350 3.08 -12.67 -23.33
N LYS A 351 2.30 -13.15 -22.35
CA LYS A 351 1.06 -13.88 -22.64
C LYS A 351 -0.01 -13.01 -23.30
N VAL A 352 -0.05 -11.73 -22.97
CA VAL A 352 -0.93 -10.77 -23.64
C VAL A 352 -0.47 -10.51 -25.07
N VAL A 353 0.84 -10.39 -25.28
CA VAL A 353 1.44 -10.19 -26.61
C VAL A 353 1.23 -11.43 -27.49
N GLU A 354 1.45 -12.63 -26.97
CA GLU A 354 1.21 -13.90 -27.65
C GLU A 354 -0.26 -14.02 -28.10
N LYS A 355 -1.23 -13.61 -27.26
CA LYS A 355 -2.64 -13.57 -27.65
C LYS A 355 -2.91 -12.61 -28.80
N LEU A 356 -2.34 -11.41 -28.78
CA LEU A 356 -2.43 -10.48 -29.91
C LEU A 356 -1.80 -11.04 -31.19
N GLU A 357 -0.65 -11.72 -31.09
CA GLU A 357 -0.01 -12.40 -32.21
C GLU A 357 -0.86 -13.54 -32.77
N SER A 358 -1.59 -14.27 -31.91
CA SER A 358 -2.50 -15.34 -32.36
C SER A 358 -3.66 -14.82 -33.22
N LEU A 359 -4.12 -13.58 -32.98
CA LEU A 359 -5.20 -12.95 -33.75
C LEU A 359 -4.69 -12.24 -35.02
N LEU A 360 -3.48 -11.67 -34.98
CA LEU A 360 -2.99 -10.75 -36.02
C LEU A 360 -1.85 -11.31 -36.86
N GLY A 361 -1.23 -12.41 -36.42
CA GLY A 361 0.06 -12.88 -36.91
C GLY A 361 1.17 -11.89 -36.58
N ASN A 362 1.90 -11.44 -37.60
CA ASN A 362 2.97 -10.45 -37.42
C ASN A 362 2.40 -9.07 -37.02
N LEU A 363 2.94 -8.50 -35.94
CA LEU A 363 2.51 -7.20 -35.40
C LEU A 363 3.14 -5.98 -36.10
N LYS A 364 4.14 -6.16 -36.95
CA LYS A 364 4.84 -5.04 -37.61
C LYS A 364 3.85 -4.22 -38.46
N GLY A 365 3.71 -2.93 -38.12
CA GLY A 365 2.80 -1.99 -38.78
C GLY A 365 1.32 -2.15 -38.42
N LYS A 366 0.96 -3.11 -37.55
CA LYS A 366 -0.40 -3.26 -37.02
C LYS A 366 -0.69 -2.16 -36.02
N THR A 367 -1.90 -1.62 -36.05
CA THR A 367 -2.35 -0.61 -35.08
C THR A 367 -3.07 -1.30 -33.95
N ILE A 368 -2.59 -1.15 -32.71
CA ILE A 368 -3.22 -1.70 -31.51
C ILE A 368 -3.78 -0.54 -30.69
N GLY A 369 -5.10 -0.57 -30.48
CA GLY A 369 -5.77 0.28 -29.52
C GLY A 369 -5.54 -0.23 -28.10
N ILE A 370 -5.25 0.63 -27.15
CA ILE A 370 -5.02 0.28 -25.74
C ILE A 370 -6.06 0.98 -24.87
N LEU A 371 -6.76 0.22 -24.03
CA LEU A 371 -7.62 0.74 -22.98
C LEU A 371 -6.98 0.47 -21.61
N GLY A 372 -6.62 1.55 -20.93
CA GLY A 372 -6.00 1.56 -19.61
C GLY A 372 -4.47 1.51 -19.65
N LEU A 373 -3.82 2.42 -18.92
CA LEU A 373 -2.37 2.56 -18.83
C LEU A 373 -1.83 2.31 -17.41
N THR A 374 -2.67 2.51 -16.40
CA THR A 374 -2.28 2.41 -14.99
C THR A 374 -2.12 0.95 -14.56
N PHE A 375 -1.48 0.73 -13.41
CA PHE A 375 -1.26 -0.66 -12.95
C PHE A 375 -2.56 -1.34 -12.47
N LYS A 376 -3.57 -0.53 -12.12
CA LYS A 376 -4.94 -0.90 -11.72
C LYS A 376 -5.88 0.28 -11.94
N ALA A 377 -7.18 0.03 -11.93
CA ALA A 377 -8.17 1.10 -12.00
C ALA A 377 -8.17 2.01 -10.75
N HIS A 378 -8.73 3.20 -10.90
CA HIS A 378 -8.93 4.21 -9.85
C HIS A 378 -7.65 4.84 -9.27
N THR A 379 -6.57 4.90 -10.02
CA THR A 379 -5.33 5.63 -9.69
C THR A 379 -4.72 6.20 -10.98
N ASN A 380 -3.95 7.28 -10.90
CA ASN A 380 -3.12 7.80 -12.00
C ASN A 380 -1.68 7.25 -11.95
N ASP A 381 -1.38 6.27 -11.10
CA ASP A 381 -0.03 5.73 -10.95
C ASP A 381 0.36 4.78 -12.10
N LEU A 382 1.42 5.15 -12.81
CA LEU A 382 2.03 4.38 -13.90
C LEU A 382 3.26 3.56 -13.47
N ARG A 383 3.72 3.69 -12.21
CA ARG A 383 4.93 3.01 -11.72
C ARG A 383 4.76 1.49 -11.83
N SER A 384 5.72 0.86 -12.50
CA SER A 384 5.74 -0.59 -12.75
C SER A 384 4.43 -1.12 -13.32
N SER A 385 3.70 -0.33 -14.12
CA SER A 385 2.43 -0.75 -14.73
C SER A 385 2.65 -1.93 -15.71
N PRO A 386 1.95 -3.07 -15.54
CA PRO A 386 2.01 -4.17 -16.49
C PRO A 386 1.48 -3.77 -17.87
N ALA A 387 0.54 -2.81 -17.94
CA ALA A 387 0.04 -2.29 -19.20
C ALA A 387 1.16 -1.67 -20.05
N LEU A 388 2.01 -0.86 -19.40
CA LEU A 388 3.15 -0.25 -20.08
C LEU A 388 4.20 -1.28 -20.49
N GLU A 389 4.38 -2.35 -19.72
CA GLU A 389 5.29 -3.45 -20.09
C GLU A 389 4.78 -4.22 -21.32
N VAL A 390 3.48 -4.52 -21.39
CA VAL A 390 2.85 -5.07 -22.60
C VAL A 390 3.08 -4.12 -23.79
N MET A 391 2.81 -2.83 -23.63
CA MET A 391 2.97 -1.83 -24.69
C MET A 391 4.42 -1.72 -25.19
N LYS A 392 5.42 -1.74 -24.30
CA LYS A 392 6.83 -1.74 -24.68
C LYS A 392 7.18 -2.94 -25.57
N ARG A 393 6.67 -4.12 -25.23
CA ARG A 393 6.88 -5.36 -26.01
C ARG A 393 6.18 -5.31 -27.37
N LEU A 394 4.97 -4.76 -27.43
CA LEU A 394 4.25 -4.54 -28.70
C LEU A 394 5.01 -3.56 -29.61
N ALA A 395 5.48 -2.43 -29.06
CA ALA A 395 6.26 -1.44 -29.80
C ALA A 395 7.60 -2.02 -30.29
N ALA A 396 8.28 -2.84 -29.47
CA ALA A 396 9.50 -3.54 -29.86
C ALA A 396 9.28 -4.51 -31.03
N LYS A 397 8.06 -5.06 -31.18
CA LYS A 397 7.63 -5.89 -32.32
C LYS A 397 7.14 -5.06 -33.52
N GLY A 398 7.23 -3.73 -33.45
CA GLY A 398 6.89 -2.81 -34.54
C GLY A 398 5.41 -2.48 -34.66
N ALA A 399 4.60 -2.74 -33.62
CA ALA A 399 3.21 -2.32 -33.58
C ALA A 399 3.09 -0.80 -33.37
N LEU A 400 2.08 -0.18 -33.99
CA LEU A 400 1.69 1.20 -33.76
C LEU A 400 0.67 1.24 -32.63
N LEU A 401 0.90 2.07 -31.60
CA LEU A 401 0.06 2.12 -30.42
C LEU A 401 -0.74 3.42 -30.36
N GLN A 402 -2.01 3.29 -29.99
CA GLN A 402 -2.83 4.41 -29.56
C GLN A 402 -3.58 4.01 -28.31
N ALA A 403 -3.58 4.87 -27.29
CA ALA A 403 -4.04 4.50 -25.97
C ALA A 403 -5.07 5.49 -25.43
N PHE A 404 -5.92 5.01 -24.53
CA PHE A 404 -6.78 5.84 -23.70
C PHE A 404 -6.64 5.37 -22.25
N ASP A 405 -6.49 6.31 -21.34
CA ASP A 405 -6.66 6.10 -19.90
C ASP A 405 -7.48 7.26 -19.34
N PRO A 406 -8.44 7.03 -18.44
CA PRO A 406 -9.35 8.09 -17.98
C PRO A 406 -8.66 9.17 -17.16
N VAL A 407 -7.51 8.88 -16.53
CA VAL A 407 -6.91 9.78 -15.52
C VAL A 407 -5.39 9.95 -15.64
N ALA A 408 -4.69 9.13 -16.44
CA ALA A 408 -3.23 9.11 -16.47
C ALA A 408 -2.60 9.78 -17.71
N GLU A 409 -3.31 10.70 -18.38
CA GLU A 409 -2.81 11.35 -19.60
C GLU A 409 -1.50 12.13 -19.37
N ALA A 410 -1.46 12.94 -18.30
CA ALA A 410 -0.30 13.78 -17.99
C ALA A 410 0.92 12.95 -17.60
N GLU A 411 0.73 11.91 -16.79
CA GLU A 411 1.77 10.97 -16.39
C GLU A 411 2.28 10.18 -17.60
N ALA A 412 1.38 9.74 -18.48
CA ALA A 412 1.73 9.00 -19.68
C ALA A 412 2.53 9.85 -20.66
N LYS A 413 2.16 11.12 -20.86
CA LYS A 413 2.94 12.06 -21.70
C LYS A 413 4.30 12.38 -21.14
N THR A 414 4.43 12.40 -19.81
CA THR A 414 5.74 12.58 -19.17
C THR A 414 6.65 11.38 -19.44
N LEU A 415 6.11 10.16 -19.34
CA LEU A 415 6.88 8.93 -19.48
C LEU A 415 7.14 8.52 -20.94
N TRP A 416 6.17 8.77 -21.82
CA TRP A 416 6.21 8.44 -23.24
C TRP A 416 5.59 9.58 -24.07
N PRO A 417 6.35 10.66 -24.34
CA PRO A 417 5.84 11.85 -25.04
C PRO A 417 5.19 11.55 -26.41
N GLU A 418 5.79 10.62 -27.15
CA GLU A 418 5.35 10.18 -28.49
C GLU A 418 4.13 9.26 -28.50
N LEU A 419 3.64 8.81 -27.33
CA LEU A 419 2.45 7.96 -27.28
C LEU A 419 1.24 8.72 -27.78
N LYS A 420 0.54 8.17 -28.77
CA LYS A 420 -0.73 8.72 -29.25
C LYS A 420 -1.81 8.44 -28.20
N LEU A 421 -2.20 9.47 -27.46
CA LEU A 421 -3.30 9.41 -26.51
C LEU A 421 -4.59 9.85 -27.20
N SER A 422 -5.62 9.03 -27.06
CA SER A 422 -6.96 9.29 -27.57
C SER A 422 -7.73 10.06 -26.50
N PRO A 423 -8.61 11.01 -26.86
CA PRO A 423 -9.38 11.79 -25.88
C PRO A 423 -10.59 11.02 -25.33
N LYS A 424 -10.99 9.92 -25.98
CA LYS A 424 -12.12 9.07 -25.60
C LYS A 424 -11.78 7.59 -25.80
N PRO A 425 -12.38 6.67 -25.03
CA PRO A 425 -12.08 5.25 -25.12
C PRO A 425 -12.38 4.68 -26.51
N ALA A 426 -13.51 5.05 -27.11
CA ALA A 426 -13.88 4.58 -28.46
C ALA A 426 -12.91 5.07 -29.57
N GLU A 427 -12.19 6.18 -29.34
CA GLU A 427 -11.23 6.71 -30.31
C GLU A 427 -9.92 5.92 -30.30
N ALA A 428 -9.60 5.22 -29.20
CA ALA A 428 -8.49 4.27 -29.18
C ALA A 428 -8.73 3.07 -30.11
N ALA A 429 -9.96 2.81 -30.53
CA ALA A 429 -10.30 1.77 -31.50
C ALA A 429 -10.21 2.23 -32.97
N GLN A 430 -10.02 3.53 -33.23
CA GLN A 430 -10.07 4.10 -34.58
C GLN A 430 -8.97 3.52 -35.49
N GLY A 431 -9.37 2.76 -36.51
CA GLY A 431 -8.46 2.12 -37.45
C GLY A 431 -7.59 1.01 -36.84
N ALA A 432 -7.91 0.55 -35.62
CA ALA A 432 -7.15 -0.49 -34.93
C ALA A 432 -7.37 -1.86 -35.57
N ASP A 433 -6.31 -2.65 -35.67
CA ASP A 433 -6.31 -4.06 -36.06
C ASP A 433 -6.76 -4.96 -34.88
N ALA A 434 -6.49 -4.53 -33.64
CA ALA A 434 -7.02 -5.10 -32.42
C ALA A 434 -7.10 -4.04 -31.30
N LEU A 435 -7.93 -4.32 -30.30
CA LEU A 435 -8.04 -3.54 -29.06
C LEU A 435 -7.57 -4.40 -27.89
N ALA A 436 -6.72 -3.86 -27.03
CA ALA A 436 -6.23 -4.53 -25.83
C ALA A 436 -6.71 -3.79 -24.56
N ILE A 437 -7.33 -4.52 -23.64
CA ILE A 437 -7.77 -4.00 -22.35
C ILE A 437 -6.75 -4.42 -21.30
N LEU A 438 -6.00 -3.45 -20.78
CA LEU A 438 -4.86 -3.71 -19.89
C LEU A 438 -5.13 -3.25 -18.45
N THR A 439 -6.15 -2.41 -18.25
CA THR A 439 -6.60 -1.97 -16.92
C THR A 439 -8.12 -2.06 -16.81
N GLU A 440 -8.60 -2.56 -15.68
CA GLU A 440 -9.99 -2.87 -15.38
C GLU A 440 -10.87 -1.64 -15.05
N TRP A 441 -10.77 -0.55 -15.82
CA TRP A 441 -11.60 0.64 -15.59
C TRP A 441 -13.08 0.32 -15.82
N PRO A 442 -13.99 0.60 -14.86
CA PRO A 442 -15.39 0.20 -14.99
C PRO A 442 -16.12 0.77 -16.20
N GLU A 443 -15.73 1.97 -16.66
CA GLU A 443 -16.31 2.62 -17.83
C GLU A 443 -16.11 1.83 -19.13
N PHE A 444 -15.11 0.96 -19.21
CA PHE A 444 -14.87 0.13 -20.39
C PHE A 444 -15.96 -0.94 -20.57
N MET A 445 -16.62 -1.39 -19.49
CA MET A 445 -17.74 -2.32 -19.58
C MET A 445 -18.98 -1.70 -20.24
N ALA A 446 -19.11 -0.36 -20.16
CA ALA A 446 -20.28 0.39 -20.61
C ALA A 446 -20.12 0.96 -22.03
N LEU A 447 -19.07 0.58 -22.76
CA LEU A 447 -18.85 1.04 -24.13
C LEU A 447 -19.91 0.48 -25.08
N ASP A 448 -20.30 1.30 -26.06
CA ASP A 448 -21.09 0.85 -27.20
C ASP A 448 -20.21 0.02 -28.13
N TRP A 449 -20.27 -1.31 -27.97
CA TRP A 449 -19.44 -2.25 -28.71
C TRP A 449 -19.78 -2.31 -30.21
N GLU A 450 -20.99 -1.94 -30.61
CA GLU A 450 -21.34 -1.79 -32.03
C GLU A 450 -20.59 -0.60 -32.64
N ALA A 451 -20.64 0.56 -31.98
CA ALA A 451 -19.93 1.76 -32.41
C ALA A 451 -18.40 1.59 -32.36
N VAL A 452 -17.87 0.92 -31.33
CA VAL A 452 -16.43 0.59 -31.23
C VAL A 452 -16.02 -0.31 -32.40
N GLY A 453 -16.79 -1.37 -32.67
CA GLY A 453 -16.51 -2.30 -33.76
C GLY A 453 -16.54 -1.63 -35.13
N GLY A 454 -17.45 -0.66 -35.34
CA GLY A 454 -17.53 0.13 -36.58
C GLY A 454 -16.33 1.05 -36.84
N ARG A 455 -15.49 1.32 -35.82
CA ARG A 455 -14.28 2.14 -35.93
C ARG A 455 -13.02 1.32 -36.23
N MET A 456 -13.05 0.01 -36.00
CA MET A 456 -11.89 -0.87 -36.13
C MET A 456 -11.74 -1.39 -37.56
N LYS A 457 -10.51 -1.78 -37.94
CA LYS A 457 -10.25 -2.51 -39.20
C LYS A 457 -10.73 -3.96 -39.10
N ALA A 458 -10.54 -4.55 -37.92
CA ALA A 458 -10.97 -5.90 -37.59
C ALA A 458 -11.45 -5.92 -36.13
N LYS A 459 -12.52 -6.66 -35.86
CA LYS A 459 -13.14 -6.74 -34.54
C LYS A 459 -12.41 -7.72 -33.63
N ASN A 460 -11.13 -7.46 -33.35
CA ASN A 460 -10.29 -8.30 -32.48
C ASN A 460 -10.11 -7.65 -31.12
N ILE A 461 -10.37 -8.38 -30.03
CA ILE A 461 -10.16 -7.91 -28.66
C ILE A 461 -9.32 -8.91 -27.88
N VAL A 462 -8.30 -8.39 -27.18
CA VAL A 462 -7.61 -9.10 -26.11
C VAL A 462 -7.91 -8.40 -24.78
N ASP A 463 -8.65 -9.06 -23.90
CA ASP A 463 -8.94 -8.57 -22.57
C ASP A 463 -8.02 -9.23 -21.54
N ALA A 464 -6.96 -8.53 -21.16
CA ALA A 464 -6.00 -9.05 -20.20
C ALA A 464 -6.53 -9.07 -18.77
N ARG A 465 -7.72 -8.51 -18.50
CA ARG A 465 -8.31 -8.38 -17.16
C ARG A 465 -9.58 -9.19 -16.97
N ASN A 466 -10.07 -9.88 -18.01
CA ASN A 466 -11.39 -10.54 -18.02
C ASN A 466 -12.49 -9.61 -17.51
N LEU A 467 -12.42 -8.34 -17.91
CA LEU A 467 -13.37 -7.30 -17.52
C LEU A 467 -14.70 -7.45 -18.25
N LEU A 468 -14.65 -7.88 -19.51
CA LEU A 468 -15.79 -7.95 -20.41
C LEU A 468 -16.49 -9.31 -20.37
N VAL A 469 -17.75 -9.30 -20.81
CA VAL A 469 -18.59 -10.50 -20.93
C VAL A 469 -18.45 -11.08 -22.34
N PRO A 470 -17.77 -12.23 -22.54
CA PRO A 470 -17.44 -12.76 -23.87
C PRO A 470 -18.66 -12.89 -24.79
N GLU A 471 -19.80 -13.34 -24.26
CA GLU A 471 -21.02 -13.57 -25.02
C GLU A 471 -21.58 -12.28 -25.64
N ILE A 472 -21.41 -11.14 -24.97
CA ILE A 472 -21.82 -9.83 -25.50
C ILE A 472 -20.93 -9.48 -26.70
N LEU A 473 -19.62 -9.66 -26.57
CA LEU A 473 -18.64 -9.29 -27.60
C LEU A 473 -18.79 -10.17 -28.83
N THR A 474 -19.01 -11.48 -28.66
CA THR A 474 -19.26 -12.41 -29.77
C THR A 474 -20.54 -12.05 -30.54
N ARG A 475 -21.62 -11.63 -29.86
CA ARG A 475 -22.85 -11.16 -30.54
C ARG A 475 -22.64 -9.93 -31.40
N HIS A 476 -21.69 -9.06 -31.03
CA HIS A 476 -21.29 -7.91 -31.84
C HIS A 476 -20.24 -8.25 -32.93
N GLY A 477 -19.90 -9.53 -33.08
CA GLY A 477 -19.00 -10.06 -34.10
C GLY A 477 -17.52 -9.88 -33.77
N PHE A 478 -17.16 -9.77 -32.49
CA PHE A 478 -15.76 -9.70 -32.07
C PHE A 478 -15.14 -11.09 -31.90
N ASN A 479 -13.90 -11.22 -32.35
CA ASN A 479 -12.98 -12.26 -31.92
C ASN A 479 -12.41 -11.84 -30.57
N TYR A 480 -12.90 -12.44 -29.50
CA TYR A 480 -12.55 -12.10 -28.13
C TYR A 480 -11.61 -13.15 -27.52
N LEU A 481 -10.50 -12.69 -26.94
CA LEU A 481 -9.62 -13.52 -26.12
C LEU A 481 -9.44 -12.89 -24.73
N GLY A 482 -9.85 -13.61 -23.69
CA GLY A 482 -9.52 -13.29 -22.30
C GLY A 482 -8.30 -14.08 -21.81
N MET A 483 -7.99 -13.98 -20.51
CA MET A 483 -6.98 -14.79 -19.82
C MET A 483 -7.64 -16.03 -19.17
N GLY A 484 -7.19 -17.22 -19.52
CA GLY A 484 -7.73 -18.48 -19.00
C GLY A 484 -9.22 -18.69 -19.31
N GLN A 485 -9.67 -18.37 -20.51
CA GLN A 485 -11.08 -18.51 -20.90
C GLN A 485 -11.26 -19.74 -21.78
N LYS A 486 -12.39 -20.45 -21.62
CA LYS A 486 -12.79 -21.47 -22.60
C LYS A 486 -13.03 -20.75 -23.94
N PRO A 487 -12.45 -21.20 -25.06
CA PRO A 487 -12.81 -20.68 -26.37
C PRO A 487 -14.33 -20.79 -26.51
N GLY A 488 -15.01 -19.71 -26.91
CA GLY A 488 -16.44 -19.77 -27.20
C GLY A 488 -16.68 -20.92 -28.19
N GLU A 489 -17.62 -21.80 -27.88
CA GLU A 489 -18.12 -22.76 -28.86
C GLU A 489 -18.74 -21.93 -29.99
N VAL A 490 -18.06 -21.93 -31.15
CA VAL A 490 -18.51 -21.23 -32.37
C VAL A 490 -19.76 -21.89 -32.91
#